data_AF-A0A2V7P501-F1
#
_entry.id   AF-A0A2V7P501-F1
#
_cell.length_a   1.000
_cell.length_b   1.000
_cell.length_c   1.000
_cell.angle_alpha   90.00
_cell.angle_beta   90.00
_cell.angle_gamma   90.00
#
_symmetry.space_group_name_H-M   'P 1'
#
loop_
_entity.id
_entity.type
_entity.pdbx_description
1 polymer ?
#
loop_
_entity_poly.entity_id
_entity_poly.type
_entity_poly.pdbx_seq_one_letter_code
_entity_poly.pdbx_strand_id
1 'polypeptide(L)'
;MNVFPIAPAESRYLWFLIPVIVILLGVMALLATSLRGAHASRFEIRADGLRLEGDLYGRLVPKSELRVGLARRVDLGREEQLRPKWRRIGTALPGYQSGWFRLRNGEKALLYLTDRTRAVYIPTTAGYSLLLSPADPDGFLFQLRSVLRS
;
A
#
# COMPACT_ATOMS: atom_id res chain seq x y z
N MET A 1 -51.14 -3.80 48.74
CA MET A 1 -50.56 -4.77 47.79
C MET A 1 -49.05 -4.68 47.89
N ASN A 2 -48.36 -5.79 48.18
CA ASN A 2 -46.90 -5.78 48.29
C ASN A 2 -46.30 -6.20 46.96
N VAL A 3 -45.58 -5.28 46.32
CA VAL A 3 -44.88 -5.50 45.05
C VAL A 3 -43.40 -5.72 45.36
N PHE A 4 -42.86 -6.85 44.92
CA PHE A 4 -41.43 -7.16 45.04
C PHE A 4 -40.76 -6.95 43.69
N PRO A 5 -39.80 -6.02 43.56
CA PRO A 5 -39.08 -5.81 42.31
C PRO A 5 -38.11 -6.95 42.02
N ILE A 6 -37.83 -7.17 40.74
CA ILE A 6 -36.83 -8.12 40.26
C ILE A 6 -35.44 -7.71 40.79
N ALA A 7 -34.69 -8.68 41.31
CA ALA A 7 -33.31 -8.47 41.75
C ALA A 7 -32.46 -7.93 40.57
N PRO A 8 -31.66 -6.87 40.76
CA PRO A 8 -30.90 -6.27 39.67
C PRO A 8 -29.94 -7.31 39.08
N ALA A 9 -29.99 -7.47 37.76
CA ALA A 9 -29.08 -8.35 37.05
C ALA A 9 -27.64 -7.85 37.27
N GLU A 10 -26.84 -8.63 38.01
CA GLU A 10 -25.44 -8.29 38.27
C GLU A 10 -24.73 -8.17 36.92
N SER A 11 -24.35 -6.95 36.56
CA SER A 11 -23.98 -6.54 35.20
C SER A 11 -22.56 -6.96 34.82
N ARG A 12 -22.13 -8.14 35.26
CA ARG A 12 -20.82 -8.73 35.02
C ARG A 12 -20.54 -8.92 33.52
N TYR A 13 -21.60 -8.99 32.70
CA TYR A 13 -21.54 -8.98 31.23
C TYR A 13 -20.98 -7.68 30.61
N LEU A 14 -21.16 -6.51 31.25
CA LEU A 14 -20.59 -5.25 30.75
C LEU A 14 -19.06 -5.26 30.77
N TRP A 15 -18.44 -5.96 31.73
CA TRP A 15 -16.98 -6.09 31.79
C TRP A 15 -16.40 -6.89 30.62
N PHE A 16 -17.17 -7.83 30.06
CA PHE A 16 -16.77 -8.57 28.85
C PHE A 16 -16.89 -7.72 27.57
N LEU A 17 -17.68 -6.65 27.58
CA LEU A 17 -17.76 -5.72 26.45
C LEU A 17 -16.51 -4.84 26.34
N ILE A 18 -15.82 -4.55 27.45
CA ILE A 18 -14.61 -3.72 27.47
C ILE A 18 -13.50 -4.28 26.55
N PRO A 19 -13.05 -5.54 26.65
CA PRO A 19 -12.02 -6.07 25.75
C PRO A 19 -12.51 -6.13 24.30
N VAL A 20 -13.79 -6.39 24.05
CA VAL A 20 -14.37 -6.38 22.70
C VAL A 20 -14.30 -4.99 22.07
N ILE A 21 -14.64 -3.95 22.84
CA ILE A 21 -14.56 -2.56 22.41
C ILE A 21 -13.09 -2.15 22.17
N VAL A 22 -12.17 -2.55 23.04
CA VAL A 22 -10.72 -2.27 22.87
C VAL A 22 -10.17 -2.94 21.61
N ILE A 23 -10.55 -4.19 21.34
CA ILE A 23 -10.16 -4.90 20.11
C ILE A 23 -10.75 -4.19 18.88
N LEU A 24 -12.03 -3.83 18.91
CA LEU A 24 -12.69 -3.10 17.82
C LEU A 24 -12.03 -1.75 17.56
N LEU A 25 -11.67 -0.99 18.59
CA LEU A 25 -10.95 0.27 18.46
C LEU A 25 -9.54 0.06 17.88
N GLY A 26 -8.84 -1.01 18.27
CA GLY A 26 -7.55 -1.39 17.69
C GLY A 26 -7.67 -1.72 16.20
N VAL A 27 -8.69 -2.48 15.81
CA VAL A 27 -8.98 -2.80 14.39
C VAL A 27 -9.33 -1.53 13.62
N MET A 28 -10.17 -0.65 14.18
CA MET A 28 -10.53 0.63 13.57
C MET A 28 -9.31 1.55 13.40
N ALA A 29 -8.40 1.62 14.38
CA ALA A 29 -7.17 2.37 14.29
C ALA A 29 -6.20 1.78 13.24
N LEU A 30 -6.12 0.45 13.15
CA LEU A 30 -5.36 -0.25 12.11
C LEU A 30 -5.91 0.05 10.71
N LEU A 31 -7.24 0.04 10.55
CA LEU A 31 -7.90 0.39 9.30
C LEU A 31 -7.71 1.88 8.96
N ALA A 32 -7.84 2.78 9.94
CA ALA A 32 -7.63 4.21 9.73
C ALA A 32 -6.19 4.56 9.36
N THR A 33 -5.20 3.89 9.96
CA THR A 33 -3.78 4.07 9.59
C THR A 33 -3.49 3.47 8.22
N SER A 34 -4.09 2.32 7.88
CA SER A 34 -3.98 1.72 6.54
C SER A 34 -4.57 2.63 5.46
N LEU A 35 -5.75 3.23 5.73
CA LEU A 35 -6.39 4.18 4.82
C LEU A 35 -5.58 5.48 4.70
N ARG A 36 -5.01 5.99 5.79
CA ARG A 36 -4.15 7.19 5.74
C ARG A 36 -2.85 6.93 4.96
N GLY A 37 -2.19 5.80 5.15
CA GLY A 37 -0.99 5.43 4.38
C GLY A 37 -1.27 5.25 2.89
N ALA A 38 -2.46 4.74 2.55
CA ALA A 38 -2.93 4.64 1.16
C ALA A 38 -3.29 6.00 0.53
N HIS A 39 -3.82 6.95 1.31
CA HIS A 39 -4.21 8.28 0.83
C HIS A 39 -3.06 9.30 0.83
N ALA A 40 -2.02 9.10 1.65
CA ALA A 40 -0.85 9.98 1.70
C ALA A 40 0.16 9.69 0.57
N SER A 41 0.15 8.48 -0.02
CA SER A 41 1.06 8.14 -1.13
C SER A 41 0.70 8.87 -2.41
N ARG A 42 1.35 10.01 -2.65
CA ARG A 42 1.29 10.78 -3.90
C ARG A 42 2.51 10.45 -4.76
N PHE A 43 2.24 10.14 -6.02
CA PHE A 43 3.27 9.98 -7.04
C PHE A 43 3.36 11.28 -7.83
N GLU A 44 4.39 12.07 -7.58
CA GLU A 44 4.65 13.28 -8.37
C GLU A 44 5.59 12.94 -9.52
N ILE A 45 5.14 13.20 -10.75
CA ILE A 45 5.96 13.11 -11.95
C ILE A 45 6.52 14.51 -12.19
N ARG A 46 7.85 14.65 -12.09
CA ARG A 46 8.57 15.90 -12.34
C ARG A 46 9.50 15.72 -13.54
N ALA A 47 10.02 16.80 -14.11
CA ALA A 47 10.94 16.71 -15.25
C ALA A 47 12.27 16.00 -14.89
N ASP A 48 12.69 16.07 -13.63
CA ASP A 48 13.90 15.44 -13.09
C ASP A 48 13.70 13.95 -12.71
N GLY A 49 12.47 13.50 -12.53
CA GLY A 49 12.18 12.09 -12.23
C GLY A 49 10.82 11.82 -11.60
N LEU A 50 10.66 10.60 -11.08
CA LEU A 50 9.47 10.16 -10.36
C LEU A 50 9.70 10.28 -8.86
N ARG A 51 8.92 11.13 -8.20
CA ARG A 51 8.98 11.33 -6.75
C ARG A 51 7.85 10.56 -6.08
N LEU A 52 8.25 9.62 -5.23
CA LEU A 52 7.34 8.84 -4.40
C LEU A 52 7.24 9.56 -3.05
N GLU A 53 6.12 10.23 -2.80
CA GLU A 53 5.83 10.86 -1.51
C GLU A 53 4.74 10.08 -0.79
N GLY A 54 4.83 9.89 0.52
CA GLY A 54 3.70 9.41 1.33
C GLY A 54 3.89 8.15 2.16
N ASP A 55 5.12 7.67 2.32
CA ASP A 55 5.49 6.81 3.45
C ASP A 55 6.96 7.06 3.85
N LEU A 56 7.43 6.40 4.90
CA LEU A 56 8.83 6.38 5.37
C LEU A 56 9.87 5.97 4.30
N TYR A 57 9.42 5.48 3.14
CA TYR A 57 10.26 5.04 2.02
C TYR A 57 10.22 6.00 0.83
N GLY A 58 9.73 7.22 1.03
CA GLY A 58 9.64 8.23 -0.02
C GLY A 58 11.01 8.52 -0.63
N ARG A 59 11.09 8.55 -1.96
CA ARG A 59 12.34 8.79 -2.70
C ARG A 59 12.07 9.42 -4.05
N LEU A 60 12.98 10.29 -4.48
CA LEU A 60 13.07 10.72 -5.86
C LEU A 60 13.88 9.69 -6.65
N VAL A 61 13.26 9.08 -7.65
CA VAL A 61 13.95 8.21 -8.62
C VAL A 61 14.22 9.04 -9.87
N PRO A 62 15.49 9.32 -10.20
CA PRO A 62 15.86 10.15 -11.34
C PRO A 62 15.33 9.57 -12.65
N LYS A 63 14.97 10.44 -13.60
CA LYS A 63 14.57 10.05 -14.95
C LYS A 63 15.58 9.11 -15.63
N SER A 64 16.88 9.37 -15.45
CA SER A 64 17.97 8.56 -16.01
C SER A 64 17.99 7.12 -15.50
N GLU A 65 17.43 6.89 -14.31
CA GLU A 65 17.31 5.55 -13.74
C GLU A 65 16.05 4.83 -14.21
N LEU A 66 15.01 5.56 -14.63
CA LEU A 66 13.70 5.00 -14.98
C LEU A 66 13.69 4.50 -16.42
N ARG A 67 13.38 3.21 -16.60
CA ARG A 67 13.14 2.64 -17.94
C ARG A 67 11.68 2.83 -18.34
N VAL A 68 11.31 4.08 -18.58
CA VAL A 68 9.93 4.51 -18.87
C VAL A 68 9.32 3.79 -20.09
N GLY A 69 10.14 3.46 -21.09
CA GLY A 69 9.70 2.70 -22.27
C GLY A 69 9.25 1.26 -21.94
N LEU A 70 9.75 0.69 -20.85
CA LEU A 70 9.37 -0.64 -20.36
C LEU A 70 8.32 -0.57 -19.24
N ALA A 71 7.91 0.63 -18.83
CA ALA A 71 6.87 0.81 -17.83
C ALA A 71 5.53 0.33 -18.39
N ARG A 72 4.85 -0.55 -17.65
CA ARG A 72 3.57 -1.14 -18.08
C ARG A 72 2.67 -1.43 -16.90
N ARG A 73 1.37 -1.51 -17.19
CA ARG A 73 0.39 -2.00 -16.25
C ARG A 73 0.55 -3.52 -16.09
N VAL A 74 0.44 -3.99 -14.86
CA VAL A 74 0.58 -5.41 -14.49
C VAL A 74 -0.51 -5.80 -13.52
N ASP A 75 -0.99 -7.03 -13.67
CA ASP A 75 -1.87 -7.67 -12.72
C ASP A 75 -1.07 -8.72 -11.97
N LEU A 76 -0.75 -8.48 -10.70
CA LEU A 76 0.03 -9.39 -9.87
C LEU A 76 -0.73 -10.68 -9.52
N GLY A 77 -2.05 -10.73 -9.74
CA GLY A 77 -2.84 -11.95 -9.67
C GLY A 77 -2.59 -12.89 -10.84
N ARG A 78 -2.30 -12.32 -12.03
CA ARG A 78 -1.98 -13.09 -13.25
C ARG A 78 -0.47 -13.31 -13.43
N GLU A 79 0.33 -12.32 -13.05
CA GLU A 79 1.78 -12.33 -13.20
C GLU A 79 2.45 -12.75 -11.89
N GLU A 80 2.44 -14.05 -11.62
CA GLU A 80 2.98 -14.59 -10.37
C GLU A 80 4.44 -14.21 -10.11
N GLN A 81 5.23 -14.04 -11.16
CA GLN A 81 6.64 -13.68 -11.11
C GLN A 81 6.90 -12.34 -10.42
N LEU A 82 5.97 -11.39 -10.57
CA LEU A 82 6.08 -10.06 -9.98
C LEU A 82 5.46 -9.97 -8.58
N ARG A 83 4.93 -11.08 -8.04
CA ARG A 83 4.35 -11.07 -6.70
C ARG A 83 5.43 -10.86 -5.64
N PRO A 84 5.19 -10.01 -4.63
CA PRO A 84 6.08 -9.87 -3.48
C PRO A 84 6.21 -11.20 -2.74
N LYS A 85 7.44 -11.68 -2.58
CA LYS A 85 7.77 -12.94 -1.88
C LYS A 85 8.30 -12.69 -0.47
N TRP A 86 9.31 -11.83 -0.35
CA TRP A 86 9.97 -11.54 0.93
C TRP A 86 10.02 -10.04 1.20
N ARG A 87 9.56 -9.61 2.36
CA ARG A 87 9.73 -8.24 2.83
C ARG A 87 11.14 -8.06 3.38
N ARG A 88 11.90 -7.10 2.85
CA ARG A 88 13.19 -6.71 3.44
C ARG A 88 13.00 -5.64 4.50
N ILE A 89 12.31 -4.56 4.14
CA ILE A 89 12.01 -3.45 5.04
C ILE A 89 10.74 -2.79 4.50
N GLY A 90 9.70 -2.62 5.33
CA GLY A 90 8.44 -2.12 4.79
C GLY A 90 7.22 -2.38 5.67
N THR A 91 6.11 -1.82 5.23
CA THR A 91 4.77 -2.06 5.76
C THR A 91 4.08 -3.12 4.92
N ALA A 92 3.45 -4.09 5.58
CA ALA A 92 2.69 -5.15 4.93
C ALA A 92 1.38 -5.38 5.69
N LEU A 93 0.41 -4.51 5.42
CA LEU A 93 -0.93 -4.57 5.98
C LEU A 93 -1.89 -5.22 4.96
N PRO A 94 -3.00 -5.83 5.41
CA PRO A 94 -4.07 -6.24 4.50
C PRO A 94 -4.56 -5.04 3.68
N GLY A 95 -4.40 -5.10 2.37
CA GLY A 95 -4.78 -4.02 1.46
C GLY A 95 -3.74 -2.90 1.28
N TYR A 96 -2.57 -2.96 1.93
CA TYR A 96 -1.49 -1.99 1.70
C TYR A 96 -0.09 -2.60 1.90
N GLN A 97 0.77 -2.50 0.89
CA GLN A 97 2.17 -2.93 0.96
C GLN A 97 3.08 -1.82 0.46
N SER A 98 3.96 -1.34 1.33
CA SER A 98 4.95 -0.30 1.01
C SER A 98 6.35 -0.67 1.47
N GLY A 99 7.35 -0.24 0.71
CA GLY A 99 8.77 -0.44 1.06
C GLY A 99 9.48 -1.47 0.19
N TRP A 100 10.62 -1.97 0.66
CA TRP A 100 11.53 -2.83 -0.08
C TRP A 100 11.19 -4.31 0.07
N PHE A 101 10.93 -4.94 -1.07
CA PHE A 101 10.60 -6.36 -1.16
C PHE A 101 11.45 -7.09 -2.19
N ARG A 102 11.49 -8.40 -2.05
CA ARG A 102 11.99 -9.34 -3.06
C ARG A 102 10.79 -9.93 -3.77
N LEU A 103 10.77 -9.87 -5.10
CA LEU A 103 9.73 -10.48 -5.93
C LEU A 103 10.00 -11.98 -6.13
N ARG A 104 9.01 -12.73 -6.62
CA ARG A 104 9.12 -14.17 -6.88
C ARG A 104 10.16 -14.52 -7.94
N ASN A 105 10.30 -13.68 -8.97
CA ASN A 105 11.36 -13.78 -9.98
C ASN A 105 12.78 -13.48 -9.43
N GLY A 106 12.91 -13.14 -8.13
CA GLY A 106 14.19 -12.80 -7.55
C GLY A 106 14.64 -11.38 -7.89
N GLU A 107 13.76 -10.48 -8.30
CA GLU A 107 14.05 -9.06 -8.45
C GLU A 107 13.90 -8.33 -7.10
N LYS A 108 14.59 -7.18 -6.92
CA LYS A 108 14.32 -6.28 -5.80
C LYS A 108 13.29 -5.27 -6.29
N ALA A 109 12.27 -4.98 -5.48
CA ALA A 109 11.28 -3.98 -5.84
C ALA A 109 10.96 -3.06 -4.66
N LEU A 110 10.76 -1.78 -4.97
CA LEU A 110 10.15 -0.82 -4.08
C LEU A 110 8.64 -0.78 -4.39
N LEU A 111 7.85 -1.19 -3.40
CA LEU A 111 6.40 -1.32 -3.53
C LEU A 111 5.70 -0.10 -2.96
N TYR A 112 4.61 0.29 -3.61
CA TYR A 112 3.53 1.11 -3.07
C TYR A 112 2.21 0.56 -3.64
N LEU A 113 1.71 -0.52 -3.03
CA LEU A 113 0.60 -1.30 -3.55
C LEU A 113 -0.60 -1.24 -2.60
N THR A 114 -1.69 -0.66 -3.08
CA THR A 114 -3.03 -0.73 -2.48
C THR A 114 -3.86 -1.81 -3.19
N ASP A 115 -3.82 -1.82 -4.53
CA ASP A 115 -4.48 -2.79 -5.39
C ASP A 115 -3.46 -3.55 -6.24
N ARG A 116 -3.46 -4.89 -6.12
CA ARG A 116 -2.53 -5.78 -6.82
C ARG A 116 -2.90 -6.05 -8.27
N THR A 117 -4.16 -5.81 -8.65
CA THR A 117 -4.69 -6.07 -10.00
C THR A 117 -4.49 -4.90 -10.96
N ARG A 118 -4.21 -3.71 -10.41
CA ARG A 118 -4.05 -2.45 -11.13
C ARG A 118 -2.68 -1.82 -10.88
N ALA A 119 -1.66 -2.64 -10.69
CA ALA A 119 -0.32 -2.16 -10.44
C ALA A 119 0.35 -1.68 -11.74
N VAL A 120 1.32 -0.80 -11.60
CA VAL A 120 2.22 -0.31 -12.64
C VAL A 120 3.62 -0.77 -12.27
N TYR A 121 4.24 -1.54 -13.16
CA TYR A 121 5.62 -1.99 -13.05
C TYR A 121 6.52 -1.04 -13.83
N ILE A 122 7.56 -0.52 -13.18
CA ILE A 122 8.54 0.38 -13.76
C ILE A 122 9.94 -0.16 -13.46
N PRO A 123 10.65 -0.73 -14.44
CA PRO A 123 12.03 -1.14 -14.24
C PRO A 123 12.94 0.07 -14.03
N THR A 124 13.98 -0.09 -13.22
CA THR A 124 15.06 0.90 -13.10
C THR A 124 16.40 0.33 -13.55
N THR A 125 17.37 1.19 -13.85
CA THR A 125 18.75 0.79 -14.09
C THR A 125 19.55 0.57 -12.79
N ALA A 126 19.00 1.00 -11.65
CA ALA A 126 19.64 0.90 -10.33
C ALA A 126 19.51 -0.50 -9.67
N GLY A 127 19.12 -1.53 -10.43
CA GLY A 127 19.06 -2.91 -9.95
C GLY A 127 17.82 -3.25 -9.10
N TYR A 128 16.76 -2.44 -9.19
CA TYR A 128 15.45 -2.71 -8.62
C TYR A 128 14.33 -2.23 -9.56
N SER A 129 13.09 -2.58 -9.27
CA SER A 129 11.90 -2.05 -9.94
C SER A 129 10.97 -1.33 -8.99
N LEU A 130 10.08 -0.53 -9.55
CA LEU A 130 8.96 0.06 -8.83
C LEU A 130 7.70 -0.72 -9.19
N LEU A 131 6.89 -1.00 -8.17
CA LEU A 131 5.55 -1.55 -8.34
C LEU A 131 4.59 -0.64 -7.58
N LEU A 132 3.84 0.16 -8.33
CA LEU A 132 3.00 1.23 -7.81
C LEU A 132 1.54 0.95 -8.13
N SER A 133 0.61 1.26 -7.25
CA SER A 133 -0.82 1.13 -7.50
C SER A 133 -1.48 2.53 -7.50
N PRO A 134 -1.31 3.30 -8.59
CA PRO A 134 -1.98 4.59 -8.73
C PRO A 134 -3.50 4.40 -8.89
N ALA A 135 -4.28 5.42 -8.51
CA ALA A 135 -5.73 5.41 -8.68
C ALA A 135 -6.16 5.28 -10.15
N ASP A 136 -5.39 5.92 -11.05
CA ASP A 136 -5.51 5.81 -12.51
C ASP A 136 -4.17 5.31 -13.10
N PRO A 137 -4.00 3.98 -13.32
CA PRO A 137 -2.78 3.40 -13.90
C PRO A 137 -2.49 3.86 -15.32
N ASP A 138 -3.53 4.04 -16.12
CA ASP A 138 -3.40 4.33 -17.54
C ASP A 138 -3.04 5.81 -17.75
N GLY A 139 -3.70 6.72 -17.02
CA GLY A 139 -3.33 8.14 -16.99
C GLY A 139 -1.94 8.37 -16.38
N PHE A 140 -1.57 7.62 -15.33
CA PHE A 140 -0.23 7.66 -14.76
C PHE A 140 0.84 7.25 -15.77
N LEU A 141 0.65 6.14 -16.49
CA LEU A 141 1.59 5.68 -17.52
C LEU A 141 1.70 6.65 -18.69
N PHE A 142 0.58 7.24 -19.11
CA PHE A 142 0.56 8.27 -20.15
C PHE A 142 1.41 9.47 -19.73
N GLN A 143 1.17 10.01 -18.53
CA GLN A 143 1.94 11.14 -18.00
C GLN A 143 3.42 10.81 -17.83
N LEU A 144 3.73 9.64 -17.25
CA LEU A 144 5.09 9.16 -17.06
C LEU A 144 5.85 9.14 -18.40
N ARG A 145 5.22 8.62 -19.45
CA ARG A 145 5.81 8.59 -20.79
C ARG A 145 5.89 9.97 -21.42
N SER A 146 4.92 10.85 -21.22
CA SER A 146 4.96 12.18 -21.82
C SER A 146 6.06 13.07 -21.24
N VAL A 147 6.28 13.01 -19.92
CA VAL A 147 7.25 13.88 -19.21
C VAL A 147 8.65 13.26 -19.19
N LEU A 148 8.76 11.94 -19.00
CA LEU A 148 10.04 11.28 -18.74
C LEU A 148 10.59 10.50 -19.94
N ARG A 149 9.93 10.49 -21.10
CA ARG A 149 10.48 9.85 -22.31
C ARG A 149 11.25 10.83 -23.21
N SER A 150 11.15 12.14 -22.96
CA SER A 150 11.75 13.20 -23.79
C SER A 150 13.28 13.24 -23.74
#